data_AF-A0A817SR75-F1
#
_entry.id   AF-A0A817SR75-F1
#
_cell.length_a   1.000
_cell.length_b   1.000
_cell.length_c   1.000
_cell.angle_alpha   90.00
_cell.angle_beta   90.00
_cell.angle_gamma   90.00
#
_symmetry.space_group_name_H-M   'P 1'
#
loop_
_entity.id
_entity.type
_entity.pdbx_description
1 polymer ?
#
loop_
_entity_poly.entity_id
_entity_poly.type
_entity_poly.pdbx_seq_one_letter_code
_entity_poly.pdbx_strand_id
1 'polypeptide(L)'
;TPNEELQDFLKQLELPQCSIRGVELNIHFLALKCVNLEHNQLTNFSGLIHLPNLKILCLNYNRIESILYRPSRPRVDNRGKPIIENVDNRVVLENLEVLHLAYNNITDLIGLQLNKIPSLRSLFLQGIEITKIEGLEALRNLRELVLDKNKIRVITETSFFFQT
;
A
#
# COMPACT_ATOMS: atom_id res chain seq x y z
N THR A 1 27.91 -8.36 11.62
CA THR A 1 28.31 -6.93 11.71
C THR A 1 27.26 -6.18 12.52
N PRO A 2 27.53 -4.98 13.07
CA PRO A 2 26.53 -4.23 13.85
C PRO A 2 25.20 -4.00 13.10
N ASN A 3 25.25 -3.94 11.76
CA ASN A 3 24.07 -3.84 10.90
C ASN A 3 23.24 -5.13 10.80
N GLU A 4 23.85 -6.30 10.99
CA GLU A 4 23.12 -7.59 10.99
C GLU A 4 22.40 -7.79 12.33
N GLU A 5 23.03 -7.40 13.45
CA GLU A 5 22.36 -7.44 14.76
C GLU A 5 21.12 -6.52 14.80
N LEU A 6 21.19 -5.33 14.17
CA LEU A 6 20.04 -4.43 14.12
C LEU A 6 18.84 -5.07 13.41
N GLN A 7 19.06 -5.86 12.35
CA GLN A 7 17.99 -6.49 11.56
C GLN A 7 17.17 -7.50 12.37
N ASP A 8 17.84 -8.20 13.30
CA ASP A 8 17.22 -9.24 14.12
C ASP A 8 16.36 -8.68 15.27
N PHE A 9 16.63 -7.45 15.71
CA PHE A 9 15.95 -6.87 16.88
C PHE A 9 15.07 -5.66 16.58
N LEU A 10 15.23 -5.00 15.43
CA LEU A 10 14.48 -3.79 15.10
C LEU A 10 12.99 -4.10 14.90
N LYS A 11 12.16 -3.68 15.85
CA LYS A 11 10.70 -3.90 15.82
C LYS A 11 9.92 -2.77 15.16
N GLN A 12 10.48 -1.56 15.20
CA GLN A 12 9.82 -0.34 14.72
C GLN A 12 10.84 0.52 13.99
N LEU A 13 10.45 1.08 12.86
CA LEU A 13 11.25 2.04 12.10
C LEU A 13 10.46 3.34 11.96
N GLU A 14 10.98 4.41 12.55
CA GLU A 14 10.34 5.73 12.57
C GLU A 14 11.20 6.71 11.78
N LEU A 15 10.76 7.09 10.58
CA LEU A 15 11.45 8.07 9.73
C LEU A 15 10.46 9.09 9.12
N PRO A 16 9.64 9.78 9.94
CA PRO A 16 8.76 10.81 9.43
C PRO A 16 9.57 12.03 8.95
N GLN A 17 9.06 12.74 7.94
CA GLN A 17 9.62 14.05 7.53
C GLN A 17 11.08 14.02 7.07
N CYS A 18 11.56 12.89 6.56
CA CYS A 18 12.96 12.70 6.17
C CYS A 18 13.22 12.96 4.67
N SER A 19 12.23 13.46 3.91
CA SER A 19 12.31 13.66 2.46
C SER A 19 12.70 12.41 1.66
N ILE A 20 12.38 11.23 2.18
CA ILE A 20 12.70 9.93 1.56
C ILE A 20 11.93 9.77 0.25
N ARG A 21 12.63 9.36 -0.81
CA ARG A 21 12.04 9.12 -2.15
C ARG A 21 11.92 7.65 -2.52
N GLY A 22 12.67 6.79 -1.85
CA GLY A 22 12.65 5.35 -2.04
C GLY A 22 13.07 4.66 -0.75
N VAL A 23 12.53 3.47 -0.55
CA VAL A 23 12.85 2.62 0.60
C VAL A 23 13.06 1.20 0.08
N GLU A 24 14.16 0.57 0.49
CA GLU A 24 14.49 -0.81 0.15
C GLU A 24 14.88 -1.53 1.43
N LEU A 25 13.94 -2.33 1.96
CA LEU A 25 14.17 -3.25 3.06
C LEU A 25 14.00 -4.68 2.54
N ASN A 26 14.70 -5.61 3.17
CA ASN A 26 14.71 -7.01 2.74
C ASN A 26 14.11 -7.92 3.81
N ILE A 27 14.03 -9.21 3.48
CA ILE A 27 13.44 -10.25 4.32
C ILE A 27 14.14 -10.45 5.68
N HIS A 28 15.34 -9.90 5.90
CA HIS A 28 16.11 -10.11 7.13
C HIS A 28 15.59 -9.29 8.31
N PHE A 29 14.74 -8.28 8.08
CA PHE A 29 14.07 -7.55 9.16
C PHE A 29 12.91 -8.35 9.76
N LEU A 30 13.22 -9.52 10.32
CA LEU A 30 12.26 -10.50 10.83
C LEU A 30 11.46 -9.96 12.02
N ALA A 31 12.06 -9.11 12.84
CA ALA A 31 11.41 -8.53 14.02
C ALA A 31 10.54 -7.30 13.70
N LEU A 32 10.67 -6.72 12.50
CA LEU A 32 10.05 -5.45 12.15
C LEU A 32 8.54 -5.60 11.97
N LYS A 33 7.79 -4.88 12.79
CA LYS A 33 6.31 -4.93 12.86
C LYS A 33 5.66 -3.61 12.51
N CYS A 34 6.35 -2.50 12.71
CA CYS A 34 5.83 -1.15 12.46
C CYS A 34 6.84 -0.36 11.62
N VAL A 35 6.35 0.27 10.56
CA VAL A 35 7.14 1.20 9.75
C VAL A 35 6.33 2.49 9.61
N ASN A 36 6.91 3.59 10.06
CA ASN A 36 6.38 4.93 9.89
C ASN A 36 7.27 5.73 8.94
N LEU A 37 6.70 6.07 7.79
CA LEU A 37 7.31 6.84 6.72
C LEU A 37 6.42 8.03 6.34
N GLU A 38 5.65 8.56 7.30
CA GLU A 38 4.79 9.71 7.06
C GLU A 38 5.57 10.96 6.62
N HIS A 39 4.92 11.83 5.85
CA HIS A 39 5.48 13.09 5.37
C HIS A 39 6.81 12.93 4.60
N ASN A 40 6.87 11.94 3.72
CA ASN A 40 8.00 11.74 2.81
C ASN A 40 7.60 12.02 1.35
N GLN A 41 8.42 11.59 0.39
CA GLN A 41 8.22 11.82 -1.05
C GLN A 41 8.10 10.49 -1.81
N LEU A 42 7.64 9.43 -1.15
CA LEU A 42 7.49 8.11 -1.75
C LEU A 42 6.39 8.12 -2.81
N THR A 43 6.67 7.57 -3.99
CA THR A 43 5.66 7.35 -5.05
C THR A 43 5.10 5.92 -5.05
N ASN A 44 5.78 5.02 -4.34
CA ASN A 44 5.43 3.63 -4.15
C ASN A 44 6.17 3.11 -2.90
N PHE A 45 5.82 1.90 -2.45
CA PHE A 45 6.47 1.25 -1.31
C PHE A 45 6.84 -0.21 -1.64
N SER A 46 7.22 -0.47 -2.90
CA SER A 46 7.56 -1.81 -3.38
C SER A 46 8.72 -2.43 -2.60
N GLY A 47 9.69 -1.64 -2.14
CA GLY A 47 10.80 -2.14 -1.32
C GLY A 47 10.44 -2.51 0.12
N LEU A 48 9.16 -2.46 0.52
CA LEU A 48 8.67 -2.97 1.81
C LEU A 48 7.89 -4.28 1.68
N ILE A 49 7.52 -4.69 0.46
CA ILE A 49 6.54 -5.76 0.22
C ILE A 49 7.01 -7.15 0.69
N HIS A 50 8.32 -7.30 0.90
CA HIS A 50 8.97 -8.53 1.31
C HIS A 50 9.09 -8.67 2.84
N LEU A 51 8.68 -7.67 3.62
CA LEU A 51 8.78 -7.73 5.07
C LEU A 51 7.80 -8.76 5.63
N PRO A 52 8.28 -9.88 6.23
CA PRO A 52 7.43 -11.02 6.51
C PRO A 52 6.47 -10.78 7.68
N ASN A 53 6.84 -9.94 8.64
CA ASN A 53 6.09 -9.75 9.89
C ASN A 53 5.56 -8.31 10.07
N LEU A 54 5.56 -7.51 9.01
CA LEU A 54 5.06 -6.13 9.08
C LEU A 54 3.55 -6.14 9.33
N LYS A 55 3.12 -5.45 10.39
CA LYS A 55 1.71 -5.35 10.81
C LYS A 55 1.12 -3.97 10.58
N ILE A 56 1.93 -2.93 10.76
CA ILE A 56 1.51 -1.53 10.70
C ILE A 56 2.43 -0.78 9.74
N LEU A 57 1.83 -0.09 8.77
CA LEU A 57 2.53 0.73 7.79
C LEU A 57 1.87 2.10 7.69
N CYS A 58 2.61 3.13 8.10
CA CYS A 58 2.17 4.52 8.05
C CYS A 58 2.85 5.26 6.89
N LEU A 59 2.05 5.68 5.91
CA LEU A 59 2.52 6.33 4.67
C LEU A 59 1.74 7.61 4.36
N ASN A 60 1.10 8.22 5.36
CA ASN A 60 0.37 9.48 5.18
C ASN A 60 1.28 10.56 4.62
N TYR A 61 0.71 11.48 3.83
CA TYR A 61 1.44 12.61 3.24
C TYR A 61 2.67 12.18 2.43
N ASN A 62 2.48 11.21 1.54
CA ASN A 62 3.44 10.83 0.50
C ASN A 62 2.84 11.16 -0.89
N ARG A 63 3.35 10.53 -1.95
CA ARG A 63 2.88 10.69 -3.35
C ARG A 63 2.52 9.35 -3.97
N ILE A 64 2.05 8.41 -3.15
CA ILE A 64 1.78 7.03 -3.56
C ILE A 64 0.58 6.99 -4.49
N GLU A 65 0.71 6.23 -5.58
CA GLU A 65 -0.37 5.96 -6.52
C GLU A 65 -0.80 4.48 -6.48
N SER A 66 0.14 3.56 -6.20
CA SER A 66 -0.12 2.12 -6.14
C SER A 66 0.81 1.38 -5.16
N ILE A 67 0.41 0.17 -4.72
CA ILE A 67 1.23 -0.70 -3.86
C ILE A 67 2.54 -1.08 -4.56
N LEU A 68 2.46 -1.48 -5.82
CA LEU A 68 3.61 -1.84 -6.63
C LEU A 68 4.05 -0.67 -7.49
N TYR A 69 5.34 -0.61 -7.78
CA TYR A 69 5.85 0.30 -8.80
C TYR A 69 5.21 -0.06 -10.15
N ARG A 70 4.40 0.86 -10.71
CA ARG A 70 4.02 0.80 -12.11
C ARG A 70 4.96 1.72 -12.88
N PRO A 71 5.71 1.23 -13.88
CA PRO A 71 6.45 2.12 -14.74
C PRO A 71 5.46 3.09 -15.39
N SER A 72 5.75 4.39 -15.33
CA SER A 72 4.89 5.47 -15.85
C SER A 72 4.60 5.37 -17.35
N ARG A 73 5.25 4.45 -18.05
CA ARG A 73 4.97 4.08 -19.44
C ARG A 73 4.53 2.61 -19.47
N PRO A 74 3.32 2.30 -19.97
CA PRO A 74 2.97 0.93 -20.32
C PRO A 74 4.06 0.39 -21.24
N ARG A 75 4.70 -0.73 -20.89
CA ARG A 75 5.55 -1.42 -21.86
C ARG A 75 4.66 -1.75 -23.04
N VAL A 76 5.11 -1.43 -24.24
CA VAL A 76 4.39 -1.78 -25.46
C VAL A 76 5.13 -2.91 -26.16
N ASP A 77 4.38 -3.80 -26.80
CA ASP A 77 4.96 -4.83 -27.64
C ASP A 77 5.56 -4.19 -28.91
N ASN A 78 6.24 -5.00 -29.74
CA ASN A 78 6.81 -4.54 -31.01
C ASN A 78 5.78 -3.98 -32.00
N ARG A 79 4.48 -4.03 -31.66
CA ARG A 79 3.34 -3.52 -32.45
C ARG A 79 2.67 -2.31 -31.80
N GLY A 80 3.25 -1.75 -30.74
CA GLY A 80 2.72 -0.59 -30.04
C GLY A 80 1.49 -0.89 -29.17
N LYS A 81 1.13 -2.16 -28.95
CA LYS A 81 0.06 -2.53 -28.03
C LYS A 81 0.58 -2.54 -26.60
N PRO A 82 -0.20 -2.06 -25.61
CA PRO A 82 0.17 -2.21 -24.22
C PRO A 82 0.39 -3.69 -23.91
N ILE A 83 1.58 -4.03 -23.43
CA ILE A 83 1.82 -5.29 -22.75
C ILE A 83 1.06 -5.16 -21.43
N ILE A 84 -0.06 -5.87 -21.36
CA ILE A 84 -0.69 -6.16 -20.08
C ILE A 84 0.29 -7.10 -19.39
N GLU A 85 1.22 -6.54 -18.62
CA GLU A 85 2.03 -7.36 -17.71
C GLU A 85 1.01 -8.11 -16.85
N ASN A 86 1.05 -9.45 -16.93
CA ASN A 86 0.22 -10.32 -16.09
C ASN A 86 0.27 -9.71 -14.69
N VAL A 87 -0.88 -9.23 -14.21
CA VAL A 87 -1.00 -8.68 -12.86
C VAL A 87 -0.61 -9.84 -11.98
N ASP A 88 0.64 -9.82 -11.51
CA ASP A 88 1.19 -10.86 -10.67
C ASP A 88 0.22 -10.99 -9.50
N ASN A 89 -0.54 -12.07 -9.42
CA ASN A 89 -1.53 -12.27 -8.36
C ASN A 89 -0.85 -12.65 -7.04
N ARG A 90 0.48 -12.53 -6.97
CA ARG A 90 1.23 -12.67 -5.74
C ARG A 90 0.70 -11.75 -4.66
N VAL A 91 0.38 -12.39 -3.55
CA VAL A 91 0.12 -11.78 -2.26
C VAL A 91 1.42 -11.20 -1.73
N VAL A 92 1.34 -10.00 -1.17
CA VAL A 92 2.45 -9.35 -0.48
C VAL A 92 1.99 -8.82 0.86
N LEU A 93 2.93 -8.54 1.78
CA LEU A 93 2.57 -8.00 3.09
C LEU A 93 1.48 -8.85 3.78
N GLU A 94 1.66 -10.18 3.75
CA GLU A 94 0.66 -11.17 4.19
C GLU A 94 0.15 -10.95 5.61
N ASN A 95 0.94 -10.29 6.46
CA ASN A 95 0.63 -10.03 7.86
C ASN A 95 0.26 -8.57 8.15
N LEU A 96 0.13 -7.72 7.12
CA LEU A 96 -0.21 -6.31 7.32
C LEU A 96 -1.68 -6.17 7.72
N GLU A 97 -1.90 -5.58 8.89
CA GLU A 97 -3.22 -5.42 9.50
C GLU A 97 -3.69 -3.96 9.39
N VAL A 98 -2.76 -2.99 9.44
CA VAL A 98 -3.06 -1.55 9.46
C VAL A 98 -2.26 -0.82 8.39
N LEU A 99 -2.97 -0.07 7.53
CA LEU A 99 -2.36 0.71 6.45
C LEU A 99 -2.92 2.14 6.43
N HIS A 100 -2.02 3.11 6.61
CA HIS A 100 -2.35 4.53 6.48
C HIS A 100 -1.81 5.10 5.16
N LEU A 101 -2.72 5.58 4.31
CA LEU A 101 -2.44 6.15 2.99
C LEU A 101 -3.10 7.52 2.79
N ALA A 102 -3.47 8.21 3.86
CA ALA A 102 -4.10 9.52 3.77
C ALA A 102 -3.22 10.55 3.06
N TYR A 103 -3.84 11.45 2.29
CA TYR A 103 -3.16 12.53 1.56
C TYR A 103 -2.02 12.02 0.65
N ASN A 104 -2.32 10.95 -0.11
CA ASN A 104 -1.51 10.44 -1.22
C ASN A 104 -2.21 10.73 -2.57
N ASN A 105 -1.61 10.32 -3.69
CA ASN A 105 -2.10 10.56 -5.04
C ASN A 105 -2.98 9.41 -5.58
N ILE A 106 -3.77 8.77 -4.71
CA ILE A 106 -4.56 7.57 -5.06
C ILE A 106 -5.93 7.99 -5.57
N THR A 107 -6.12 8.04 -6.89
CA THR A 107 -7.41 8.43 -7.48
C THR A 107 -8.36 7.25 -7.76
N ASP A 108 -7.86 6.02 -7.68
CA ASP A 108 -8.60 4.78 -7.95
C ASP A 108 -8.10 3.63 -7.06
N LEU A 109 -9.04 2.97 -6.39
CA LEU A 109 -8.76 1.84 -5.49
C LEU A 109 -8.51 0.52 -6.25
N ILE A 110 -9.05 0.36 -7.46
CA ILE A 110 -8.72 -0.79 -8.32
C ILE A 110 -7.25 -0.73 -8.71
N GLY A 111 -6.78 0.45 -9.13
CA GLY A 111 -5.38 0.74 -9.42
C GLY A 111 -4.43 0.49 -8.24
N LEU A 112 -4.90 0.70 -7.01
CA LEU A 112 -4.11 0.47 -5.79
C LEU A 112 -3.76 -1.02 -5.58
N GLN A 113 -4.58 -1.95 -6.08
CA GLN A 113 -4.38 -3.42 -5.99
C GLN A 113 -4.41 -3.99 -4.56
N LEU A 114 -5.40 -3.56 -3.77
CA LEU A 114 -5.59 -4.01 -2.37
C LEU A 114 -5.79 -5.52 -2.22
N ASN A 115 -6.12 -6.24 -3.30
CA ASN A 115 -6.19 -7.71 -3.33
C ASN A 115 -4.88 -8.41 -2.99
N LYS A 116 -3.77 -7.68 -3.01
CA LYS A 116 -2.45 -8.19 -2.62
C LYS A 116 -2.23 -8.25 -1.11
N ILE A 117 -3.06 -7.59 -0.30
CA ILE A 117 -2.88 -7.47 1.16
C ILE A 117 -4.14 -8.04 1.88
N PRO A 118 -4.31 -9.38 1.91
CA PRO A 118 -5.57 -10.01 2.33
C PRO A 118 -5.85 -9.92 3.85
N SER A 119 -4.84 -9.65 4.66
CA SER A 119 -4.95 -9.60 6.13
C SER A 119 -5.33 -8.22 6.68
N LEU A 120 -5.59 -7.25 5.80
CA LEU A 120 -5.85 -5.88 6.20
C LEU A 120 -7.15 -5.78 7.02
N ARG A 121 -7.07 -5.08 8.15
CA ARG A 121 -8.16 -4.85 9.11
C ARG A 121 -8.55 -3.38 9.23
N SER A 122 -7.57 -2.48 9.15
CA SER A 122 -7.79 -1.03 9.18
C SER A 122 -7.13 -0.35 8.00
N LEU A 123 -7.92 0.43 7.25
CA LEU A 123 -7.47 1.16 6.07
C LEU A 123 -7.88 2.63 6.15
N PHE A 124 -6.89 3.52 6.09
CA PHE A 124 -7.08 4.96 6.19
C PHE A 124 -6.71 5.62 4.85
N LEU A 125 -7.70 6.22 4.18
CA LEU A 125 -7.60 6.77 2.83
C LEU A 125 -8.18 8.19 2.77
N GLN A 126 -7.98 9.00 3.81
CA GLN A 126 -8.52 10.35 3.83
C GLN A 126 -7.83 11.24 2.78
N GLY A 127 -8.59 12.08 2.09
CA GLY A 127 -8.00 13.11 1.21
C GLY A 127 -7.21 12.57 0.01
N ILE A 128 -7.60 11.42 -0.55
CA ILE A 128 -6.97 10.85 -1.76
C ILE A 128 -7.74 11.19 -3.06
N GLU A 129 -8.87 11.89 -2.94
CA GLU A 129 -9.70 12.37 -4.05
C GLU A 129 -10.51 11.31 -4.83
N ILE A 130 -10.69 10.10 -4.30
CA ILE A 130 -11.54 9.07 -4.95
C ILE A 130 -12.99 9.55 -5.10
N THR A 131 -13.64 9.14 -6.20
CA THR A 131 -15.03 9.51 -6.54
C THR A 131 -16.03 8.36 -6.41
N LYS A 132 -15.55 7.12 -6.38
CA LYS A 132 -16.34 5.89 -6.28
C LYS A 132 -15.64 4.89 -5.36
N ILE A 133 -16.43 4.10 -4.65
CA ILE A 133 -15.94 2.99 -3.82
C ILE A 133 -16.07 1.67 -4.60
N GLU A 134 -14.94 1.14 -5.07
CA GLU A 134 -14.78 -0.15 -5.75
C GLU A 134 -13.37 -0.72 -5.48
N GLY A 135 -13.09 -1.99 -5.77
CA GLY A 135 -11.73 -2.54 -5.55
C GLY A 135 -11.44 -3.01 -4.11
N LEU A 136 -12.47 -3.10 -3.26
CA LEU A 136 -12.37 -3.59 -1.87
C LEU A 136 -12.75 -5.08 -1.73
N GLU A 137 -13.06 -5.78 -2.82
CA GLU A 137 -13.69 -7.11 -2.82
C GLU A 137 -12.83 -8.20 -2.16
N ALA A 138 -11.50 -7.99 -2.15
CA ALA A 138 -10.55 -8.92 -1.57
C ALA A 138 -10.31 -8.70 -0.06
N LEU A 139 -10.74 -7.57 0.51
CA LEU A 139 -10.45 -7.19 1.89
C LEU A 139 -11.49 -7.77 2.87
N ARG A 140 -11.59 -9.10 2.93
CA ARG A 140 -12.57 -9.82 3.76
C ARG A 140 -12.41 -9.61 5.26
N ASN A 141 -11.21 -9.22 5.70
CA ASN A 141 -10.89 -8.99 7.11
C ASN A 141 -11.03 -7.53 7.53
N LEU A 142 -11.45 -6.64 6.63
CA LEU A 142 -11.54 -5.21 6.89
C LEU A 142 -12.63 -4.92 7.92
N ARG A 143 -12.26 -4.21 8.98
CA ARG A 143 -13.13 -3.82 10.10
C ARG A 143 -13.27 -2.32 10.23
N GLU A 144 -12.28 -1.58 9.76
CA GLU A 144 -12.22 -0.13 9.84
C GLU A 144 -11.78 0.43 8.50
N LEU A 145 -12.56 1.35 7.96
CA LEU A 145 -12.29 2.05 6.72
C LEU A 145 -12.61 3.53 6.89
N VAL A 146 -11.61 4.39 6.71
CA VAL A 146 -11.77 5.84 6.87
C VAL A 146 -11.55 6.55 5.55
N LEU A 147 -12.61 7.21 5.05
CA LEU A 147 -12.66 7.83 3.71
C LEU A 147 -12.95 9.34 3.75
N ASP A 148 -12.75 10.00 4.90
CA ASP A 148 -13.04 11.43 5.03
C ASP A 148 -12.27 12.28 4.02
N LYS A 149 -12.83 13.45 3.67
CA LYS A 149 -12.20 14.43 2.75
C LYS A 149 -11.92 13.88 1.34
N ASN A 150 -12.64 12.85 0.90
CA ASN A 150 -12.66 12.41 -0.49
C ASN A 150 -13.76 13.10 -1.31
N LYS A 151 -13.84 12.80 -2.61
CA LYS A 151 -14.82 13.34 -3.56
C LYS A 151 -15.88 12.29 -3.93
N ILE A 152 -16.20 11.39 -2.99
CA ILE A 152 -17.08 10.23 -3.22
C ILE A 152 -18.48 10.72 -3.59
N ARG A 153 -18.95 10.32 -4.76
CA ARG A 153 -20.30 10.62 -5.29
C ARG A 153 -21.09 9.34 -5.58
N VAL A 154 -20.41 8.20 -5.67
CA VAL A 154 -21.02 6.92 -6.05
C VAL A 154 -20.64 5.84 -5.04
N ILE A 155 -21.66 5.22 -4.47
CA ILE A 155 -21.61 4.00 -3.66
C ILE A 155 -22.61 3.04 -4.28
N THR A 156 -22.19 1.80 -4.56
CA THR A 156 -23.04 0.76 -5.15
C THR A 156 -23.27 -0.38 -4.15
N GLU A 157 -24.25 -1.24 -4.43
CA GLU A 157 -24.52 -2.44 -3.61
C GLU A 157 -23.28 -3.36 -3.50
N THR A 158 -22.42 -3.34 -4.51
CA THR A 158 -21.17 -4.10 -4.54
C THR A 158 -20.02 -3.47 -3.77
N SER A 159 -20.11 -2.20 -3.37
CA SER A 159 -18.99 -1.46 -2.75
C SER A 159 -18.45 -2.12 -1.47
N PHE A 160 -19.29 -2.86 -0.74
CA PHE A 160 -18.95 -3.51 0.54
C PHE A 160 -19.39 -4.98 0.63
N PHE A 161 -19.73 -5.60 -0.51
CA PHE A 161 -20.40 -6.91 -0.53
C PHE A 161 -19.60 -8.02 0.17
N PHE A 162 -18.27 -7.89 0.24
CA PHE A 162 -17.37 -8.93 0.76
C PHE A 162 -16.83 -8.63 2.17
N GLN A 163 -17.32 -7.58 2.84
CA GLN A 163 -16.92 -7.13 4.19
C GLN A 163 -17.84 -7.66 5.31
N THR A 164 -18.49 -8.81 5.10
CA THR A 164 -19.40 -9.45 6.08
C THR A 164 -18.68 -10.25 7.15
#